data_AF-A0A931C760-F1
#
_entry.id   AF-A0A931C760-F1
#
_cell.length_a   1.000
_cell.length_b   1.000
_cell.length_c   1.000
_cell.angle_alpha   90.00
_cell.angle_beta   90.00
_cell.angle_gamma   90.00
#
_symmetry.space_group_name_H-M   'P 1'
#
loop_
_entity.id
_entity.type
_entity.pdbx_description
1 polymer ?
#
loop_
_entity_poly.entity_id
_entity_poly.type
_entity_poly.pdbx_seq_one_letter_code
_entity_poly.pdbx_strand_id
1 'polypeptide(L)'
;MTATLAVGATLTRADIPALCADLALLLRDHPARVVVIDVAVARPDVVTAEAVARLRLTARRHGSRLVVTGAGPDLVGLLNLLGLGPGDP
;
A
#
# COMPACT_ATOMS: atom_id res chain seq x y z
N MET A 1 -15.84 -6.21 -5.42
CA MET A 1 -15.86 -4.91 -4.72
C MET A 1 -14.43 -4.52 -4.41
N THR A 2 -14.08 -3.27 -4.73
CA THR A 2 -12.72 -2.74 -4.70
C THR A 2 -12.74 -1.44 -3.88
N ALA A 3 -11.76 -1.24 -3.01
CA ALA A 3 -11.59 0.00 -2.26
C ALA A 3 -10.30 0.71 -2.70
N THR A 4 -10.29 2.04 -2.74
CA THR A 4 -9.12 2.82 -3.17
C THR A 4 -8.61 3.72 -2.05
N LEU A 5 -7.29 3.76 -1.86
CA LEU A 5 -6.61 4.64 -0.91
C LEU A 5 -5.47 5.39 -1.61
N ALA A 6 -5.38 6.71 -1.45
CA ALA A 6 -4.28 7.50 -1.98
C ALA A 6 -3.19 7.70 -0.93
N VAL A 7 -1.91 7.55 -1.34
CA VAL A 7 -0.75 7.85 -0.48
C VAL A 7 -0.24 9.24 -0.81
N GLY A 8 -0.10 10.09 0.21
CA GLY A 8 0.39 11.46 0.06
C GLY A 8 1.87 11.54 -0.35
N ALA A 9 2.27 12.70 -0.88
CA ALA A 9 3.61 12.89 -1.44
C ALA A 9 4.74 12.88 -0.39
N THR A 10 4.42 13.24 0.85
CA THR A 10 5.37 13.21 1.97
C THR A 10 4.80 12.27 3.01
N LEU A 11 5.31 11.04 3.02
CA LEU A 11 4.94 10.03 4.01
C LEU A 11 6.07 9.90 5.02
N THR A 12 5.74 9.96 6.30
CA THR A 12 6.69 9.70 7.39
C THR A 12 6.39 8.37 8.04
N ARG A 13 7.37 7.83 8.76
CA ARG A 13 7.19 6.57 9.50
C ARG A 13 6.10 6.65 10.58
N ALA A 14 5.85 7.86 11.09
CA ALA A 14 4.82 8.12 12.08
C ALA A 14 3.40 8.03 11.50
N ASP A 15 3.22 8.22 10.20
CA ASP A 15 1.92 8.16 9.53
C ASP A 15 1.46 6.71 9.27
N ILE A 16 2.42 5.77 9.18
CA ILE A 16 2.15 4.38 8.78
C ILE A 16 1.17 3.66 9.72
N PRO A 17 1.28 3.76 11.07
CA PRO A 17 0.32 3.14 11.97
C PRO A 17 -1.11 3.66 11.77
N ALA A 18 -1.28 4.97 11.54
CA ALA A 18 -2.58 5.58 11.28
C ALA A 18 -3.18 5.06 9.98
N LEU A 19 -2.42 5.06 8.89
CA LEU A 19 -2.86 4.49 7.60
C LEU A 19 -3.27 3.01 7.70
N CYS A 20 -2.55 2.22 8.50
CA CYS A 20 -2.93 0.82 8.74
C CYS A 20 -4.24 0.70 9.54
N ALA A 21 -4.45 1.56 10.52
CA ALA A 21 -5.67 1.59 11.31
C ALA A 21 -6.88 2.00 10.44
N ASP A 22 -6.71 3.02 9.60
CA ASP A 22 -7.73 3.50 8.66
C ASP A 22 -8.11 2.41 7.65
N LEU A 23 -7.12 1.71 7.08
CA LEU A 23 -7.36 0.58 6.19
C LEU A 23 -8.08 -0.57 6.92
N ALA A 24 -7.70 -0.88 8.15
CA ALA A 24 -8.32 -1.94 8.93
C ALA A 24 -9.77 -1.60 9.30
N LEU A 25 -10.08 -0.33 9.60
CA LEU A 25 -11.46 0.15 9.79
C LEU A 25 -12.26 -0.02 8.50
N LEU A 26 -11.74 0.51 7.38
CA LEU A 26 -12.38 0.43 6.08
C LEU A 26 -12.71 -1.01 5.69
N LEU A 27 -11.80 -1.96 5.91
CA LEU A 27 -12.00 -3.37 5.57
C LEU A 27 -12.92 -4.12 6.52
N ARG A 28 -13.09 -3.64 7.77
CA ARG A 28 -14.08 -4.19 8.70
C ARG A 28 -15.49 -3.78 8.29
N ASP A 29 -15.67 -2.51 7.92
CA ASP A 29 -16.99 -1.97 7.56
C ASP A 29 -17.38 -2.39 6.13
N HIS A 30 -16.39 -2.55 5.25
CA HIS A 30 -16.56 -2.90 3.85
C HIS A 30 -15.58 -4.00 3.43
N PRO A 31 -15.93 -5.29 3.61
CA PRO A 31 -15.06 -6.39 3.21
C PRO A 31 -14.85 -6.37 1.68
N ALA A 32 -13.67 -5.95 1.26
CA ALA A 32 -13.26 -5.92 -0.13
C ALA A 32 -12.37 -7.13 -0.46
N ARG A 33 -12.47 -7.68 -1.68
CA ARG A 33 -11.48 -8.67 -2.14
C ARG A 33 -10.17 -8.03 -2.58
N VAL A 34 -10.24 -6.77 -3.04
CA VAL A 34 -9.11 -6.03 -3.59
C VAL A 34 -9.09 -4.61 -3.05
N VAL A 35 -7.93 -4.16 -2.59
CA VAL A 35 -7.62 -2.78 -2.21
C VAL A 35 -6.61 -2.24 -3.20
N VAL A 36 -6.90 -1.09 -3.81
CA VAL A 36 -6.00 -0.41 -4.72
C VAL A 36 -5.39 0.78 -3.97
N ILE A 37 -4.06 0.89 -4.00
CA ILE A 37 -3.36 2.06 -3.47
C ILE A 37 -2.67 2.81 -4.59
N ASP A 38 -2.98 4.10 -4.70
CA ASP A 38 -2.30 4.98 -5.65
C ASP A 38 -1.13 5.67 -4.98
N VAL A 39 0.05 5.50 -5.58
CA VAL A 39 1.33 6.06 -5.12
C VAL A 39 1.96 6.99 -6.16
N ALA A 40 1.18 7.49 -7.13
CA ALA A 40 1.65 8.37 -8.20
C ALA A 40 2.43 9.61 -7.70
N VAL A 41 2.07 10.14 -6.53
CA VAL A 41 2.72 11.30 -5.93
C VAL A 41 3.72 10.95 -4.83
N ALA A 42 3.81 9.68 -4.43
CA ALA A 42 4.63 9.25 -3.31
C ALA A 42 6.13 9.26 -3.68
N ARG A 43 6.99 9.59 -2.71
CA ARG A 43 8.44 9.55 -2.89
C ARG A 43 8.93 8.10 -3.04
N PRO A 44 9.87 7.81 -3.95
CA PRO A 44 10.46 6.49 -4.13
C PRO A 44 11.50 6.18 -3.04
N ASP A 45 11.07 6.14 -1.78
CA ASP A 45 11.94 5.91 -0.63
C ASP A 45 11.52 4.70 0.23
N VAL A 46 12.37 4.36 1.20
CA VAL A 46 12.16 3.22 2.09
C VAL A 46 10.92 3.39 2.96
N VAL A 47 10.50 4.63 3.26
CA VAL A 47 9.32 4.90 4.08
C VAL A 47 8.06 4.56 3.30
N THR A 48 7.98 4.96 2.02
CA THR A 48 6.92 4.54 1.11
C THR A 48 6.89 3.02 0.95
N ALA A 49 8.04 2.37 0.78
CA ALA A 49 8.11 0.91 0.68
C ALA A 49 7.65 0.20 1.97
N GLU A 50 8.07 0.67 3.14
CA GLU A 50 7.62 0.17 4.45
C GLU A 50 6.10 0.30 4.61
N ALA A 51 5.54 1.43 4.18
CA ALA A 51 4.11 1.66 4.20
C ALA A 51 3.36 0.67 3.28
N VAL A 52 3.82 0.49 2.04
CA VAL A 52 3.26 -0.51 1.12
C VAL A 52 3.30 -1.91 1.74
N ALA A 53 4.42 -2.31 2.35
CA ALA A 53 4.55 -3.61 3.00
C ALA A 53 3.53 -3.79 4.13
N ARG A 54 3.42 -2.80 5.02
CA ARG A 54 2.49 -2.84 6.15
C ARG A 54 1.04 -2.82 5.71
N LEU A 55 0.68 -2.02 4.71
CA LEU A 55 -0.67 -2.00 4.14
C LEU A 55 -1.02 -3.33 3.48
N ARG A 56 -0.08 -3.96 2.75
CA ARG A 56 -0.26 -5.30 2.17
C ARG A 56 -0.53 -6.33 3.25
N LEU A 57 0.23 -6.29 4.35
CA LEU A 57 0.02 -7.20 5.48
C LEU A 57 -1.34 -6.97 6.15
N THR A 58 -1.74 -5.72 6.36
CA THR A 58 -3.07 -5.36 6.90
C THR A 58 -4.18 -5.90 6.01
N ALA A 59 -4.13 -5.62 4.70
CA ALA A 59 -5.13 -6.15 3.76
C ALA A 59 -5.21 -7.68 3.81
N ARG A 60 -4.07 -8.38 3.80
CA ARG A 60 -4.03 -9.85 3.87
C ARG A 60 -4.64 -10.41 5.15
N ARG A 61 -4.42 -9.76 6.30
CA ARG A 61 -5.04 -10.15 7.58
C ARG A 61 -6.57 -10.04 7.57
N HIS A 62 -7.12 -9.19 6.72
CA HIS A 62 -8.55 -9.02 6.50
C HIS A 62 -9.08 -9.81 5.29
N GLY A 63 -8.29 -10.73 4.71
CA GLY A 63 -8.70 -11.55 3.57
C GLY A 63 -8.72 -10.81 2.22
N SER A 64 -8.12 -9.63 2.15
CA SER A 64 -8.05 -8.78 0.96
C SER A 64 -6.67 -8.83 0.31
N ARG A 65 -6.62 -8.72 -1.02
CA ARG A 65 -5.38 -8.46 -1.77
C ARG A 65 -5.17 -6.96 -1.91
N LEU A 66 -3.93 -6.49 -1.83
CA LEU A 66 -3.57 -5.10 -2.12
C LEU A 66 -2.81 -5.00 -3.45
N VAL A 67 -3.21 -4.04 -4.29
CA VAL A 67 -2.64 -3.70 -5.60
C VAL A 67 -2.10 -2.28 -5.53
N VAL A 68 -0.88 -2.07 -6.02
CA VAL A 68 -0.23 -0.75 -6.05
C VAL A 68 -0.32 -0.21 -7.48
N THR A 69 -0.77 1.03 -7.66
CA THR A 69 -0.87 1.72 -8.95
C THR A 69 -0.13 3.06 -8.91
N GLY A 70 0.27 3.57 -10.07
CA GLY A 70 0.97 4.86 -10.15
C GLY A 70 2.44 4.83 -9.72
N ALA A 71 3.00 3.68 -9.36
CA ALA A 71 4.41 3.59 -8.99
C ALA A 71 5.33 3.91 -10.19
N GLY A 72 6.10 4.99 -10.08
CA GLY A 72 7.17 5.30 -11.04
C GLY A 72 8.31 4.27 -11.01
N PRO A 73 9.19 4.27 -12.02
CA PRO A 73 10.23 3.24 -12.19
C PRO A 73 11.15 3.09 -10.98
N ASP A 74 11.51 4.20 -10.33
CA ASP A 74 12.37 4.18 -9.13
C ASP A 74 11.70 3.47 -7.96
N LEU A 75 10.41 3.76 -7.71
CA LEU A 75 9.65 3.12 -6.65
C LEU A 75 9.41 1.64 -6.99
N VAL A 76 9.15 1.30 -8.26
CA VAL A 76 9.04 -0.10 -8.70
C VAL A 76 10.36 -0.84 -8.46
N GLY A 77 11.49 -0.26 -8.82
CA GLY A 77 12.82 -0.83 -8.58
C GLY A 77 13.08 -1.07 -7.09
N LEU A 78 12.76 -0.09 -6.25
CA LEU A 78 12.88 -0.23 -4.79
C LEU A 78 11.96 -1.32 -4.23
N LEU A 79 10.71 -1.38 -4.67
CA LEU A 79 9.77 -2.41 -4.25
C LEU A 79 10.27 -3.80 -4.66
N ASN A 80 10.79 -3.96 -5.88
CA ASN A 80 11.38 -5.21 -6.35
C ASN A 80 12.59 -5.63 -5.50
N LEU A 81 13.51 -4.69 -5.21
CA LEU A 81 14.67 -4.93 -4.35
C LEU A 81 14.26 -5.48 -2.97
N LEU A 82 13.13 -5.00 -2.44
CA LEU A 82 12.61 -5.39 -1.13
C LEU A 82 11.66 -6.61 -1.17
N GLY A 83 11.48 -7.25 -2.33
CA GLY A 83 10.53 -8.37 -2.49
C GLY A 83 9.05 -7.93 -2.41
N LEU A 84 8.79 -6.63 -2.57
CA LEU A 84 7.48 -5.98 -2.55
C LEU A 84 7.01 -5.59 -3.95
N GLY A 85 7.67 -6.07 -4.99
CA GLY A 85 7.26 -5.87 -6.37
C GLY A 85 5.80 -6.23 -6.62
N PRO A 86 5.20 -5.80 -7.75
CA PRO A 86 4.07 -6.54 -8.29
C PRO A 86 4.52 -8.00 -8.40
N GLY A 87 3.85 -8.91 -7.69
CA GLY A 87 4.17 -10.34 -7.81
C GLY A 87 4.18 -10.69 -9.29
N ASP A 88 5.21 -11.44 -9.72
CA ASP A 88 5.36 -11.90 -11.11
C ASP A 88 4.00 -12.42 -11.61
N PRO A 89 3.58 -12.04 -12.85
CA PRO A 89 2.25 -12.34 -13.37
C PRO A 89 1.83 -13.80 -13.26
#